data_AF-E4Q278-F1
#
_entry.id   AF-E4Q278-F1
#
_cell.length_a   1.000
_cell.length_b   1.000
_cell.length_c   1.000
_cell.angle_alpha   90.00
_cell.angle_beta   90.00
_cell.angle_gamma   90.00
#
_symmetry.space_group_name_H-M   'P 1'
#
loop_
_entity.id
_entity.type
_entity.pdbx_description
1 polymer ?
#
loop_
_entity_poly.entity_id
_entity_poly.type
_entity_poly.pdbx_seq_one_letter_code
_entity_poly.pdbx_strand_id
1 'polypeptide(L)'
;MKLKRSIKLLIIFIVALSFVISSVAYSQTNSALLLKAGIAYLQTQNAKTVDEEIRIDFRFSAGKNATAEDKKLEEFLKKMYIKARVVADVYNYETNMVLSLYYNSKQVLSGTVYVNKELAVYNFPQIYSKPLYVKLSDAYKNMPVKIDVEKYTKLFDVRSNKQLQELVASYAEVLMPKLVAVVKLSDKKADVVFSNGKKQSCDEIIFEFNKNSSIEILKAILTKGANDAKTKEFLLQVLKLILEDSKAILQAQMLAEGQGLQPQDFDVNKILNQVNQNYTQAVSSAVYAIDEIKSQIPPFTLQYRIMIDDKNNLKGERLYFYLKDSSGFKIMFDMKGVINSLNANIKVPKIDISKGADMTKLTDKDLEIMQKNLENIFKKLGLPMTGIKM
;
A
#
# COMPACT_ATOMS: atom_id res chain seq x y z
N MET A 1 58.03 -3.18 28.10
CA MET A 1 57.02 -3.79 27.18
C MET A 1 55.57 -3.74 27.69
N LYS A 2 55.29 -3.82 29.01
CA LYS A 2 53.91 -3.79 29.55
C LYS A 2 53.19 -2.43 29.44
N LEU A 3 53.89 -1.30 29.68
CA LEU A 3 53.29 0.06 29.63
C LEU A 3 52.77 0.47 28.23
N LYS A 4 53.50 0.15 27.16
CA LYS A 4 53.08 0.41 25.76
C LYS A 4 51.86 -0.42 25.33
N ARG A 5 51.65 -1.59 25.95
CA ARG A 5 50.49 -2.46 25.68
C ARG A 5 49.23 -1.94 26.41
N SER A 6 49.40 -1.41 27.64
CA SER A 6 48.33 -0.77 28.41
C SER A 6 47.82 0.53 27.78
N ILE A 7 48.72 1.36 27.23
CA ILE A 7 48.31 2.61 26.54
C ILE A 7 47.56 2.32 25.23
N LYS A 8 47.99 1.31 24.46
CA LYS A 8 47.24 0.88 23.26
C LYS A 8 45.86 0.32 23.60
N LEU A 9 45.74 -0.45 24.68
CA LEU A 9 44.44 -0.93 25.18
C LEU A 9 43.55 0.21 25.67
N LEU A 10 44.10 1.21 26.34
CA LEU A 10 43.35 2.39 26.78
C LEU A 10 42.85 3.23 25.59
N ILE A 11 43.67 3.43 24.55
CA ILE A 11 43.28 4.16 23.34
C ILE A 11 42.21 3.37 22.57
N ILE A 12 42.37 2.05 22.42
CA ILE A 12 41.34 1.19 21.79
C ILE A 12 40.05 1.22 22.62
N PHE A 13 40.14 1.21 23.95
CA PHE A 13 38.99 1.30 24.83
C PHE A 13 38.31 2.67 24.72
N ILE A 14 39.05 3.77 24.66
CA ILE A 14 38.51 5.13 24.48
C ILE A 14 37.89 5.29 23.08
N VAL A 15 38.50 4.73 22.03
CA VAL A 15 37.98 4.75 20.65
C VAL A 15 36.71 3.88 20.54
N ALA A 16 36.71 2.70 21.16
CA ALA A 16 35.52 1.85 21.23
C ALA A 16 34.42 2.49 22.07
N LEU A 17 34.76 3.12 23.20
CA LEU A 17 33.81 3.83 24.05
C LEU A 17 33.28 5.10 23.37
N SER A 18 34.07 5.78 22.54
CA SER A 18 33.59 6.92 21.74
C SER A 18 32.77 6.49 20.53
N PHE A 19 32.99 5.29 19.97
CA PHE A 19 32.06 4.65 19.02
C PHE A 19 30.76 4.19 19.68
N VAL A 20 30.82 3.68 20.91
CA VAL A 20 29.64 3.29 21.70
C VAL A 20 28.88 4.54 22.16
N ILE A 21 29.54 5.60 22.59
CA ILE A 21 28.90 6.86 23.02
C ILE A 21 28.38 7.64 21.79
N SER A 22 29.03 7.59 20.63
CA SER A 22 28.49 8.19 19.40
C SER A 22 27.32 7.40 18.81
N SER A 23 27.34 6.07 18.89
CA SER A 23 26.18 5.23 18.53
C SER A 23 25.04 5.31 19.56
N VAL A 24 25.34 5.54 20.84
CA VAL A 24 24.33 5.81 21.89
C VAL A 24 23.79 7.23 21.81
N ALA A 25 24.60 8.23 21.44
CA ALA A 25 24.14 9.59 21.17
C ALA A 25 23.32 9.69 19.88
N TYR A 26 23.62 8.87 18.86
CA TYR A 26 22.77 8.71 17.69
C TYR A 26 21.52 7.86 18.01
N SER A 27 21.58 6.91 18.94
CA SER A 27 20.45 6.06 19.36
C SER A 27 19.56 6.65 20.45
N GLN A 28 19.90 7.80 21.04
CA GLN A 28 19.00 8.57 21.90
C GLN A 28 18.17 9.62 21.13
N THR A 29 18.20 9.58 19.80
CA THR A 29 17.39 10.45 18.92
C THR A 29 16.24 9.66 18.31
N ASN A 30 15.32 10.33 17.60
CA ASN A 30 14.17 9.75 16.88
C ASN A 30 14.51 8.53 15.96
N SER A 31 15.78 8.21 15.74
CA SER A 31 16.29 6.97 15.12
C SER A 31 15.88 5.69 15.87
N ALA A 32 15.78 5.69 17.21
CA ALA A 32 15.34 4.52 17.98
C ALA A 32 13.87 4.19 17.74
N LEU A 33 13.05 5.21 17.50
CA LEU A 33 11.65 5.03 17.10
C LEU A 33 11.56 4.39 15.71
N LEU A 34 12.38 4.84 14.77
CA LEU A 34 12.46 4.23 13.44
C LEU A 34 12.92 2.78 13.50
N LEU A 35 13.91 2.47 14.35
CA LEU A 35 14.37 1.10 14.57
C LEU A 35 13.25 0.23 15.18
N LYS A 36 12.56 0.72 16.21
CA LYS A 36 11.45 0.01 16.85
C LYS A 36 10.30 -0.26 15.86
N ALA A 37 9.92 0.75 15.09
CA ALA A 37 8.94 0.62 14.00
C ALA A 37 9.40 -0.39 12.94
N GLY A 38 10.67 -0.34 12.52
CA GLY A 38 11.25 -1.25 11.55
C GLY A 38 11.26 -2.70 12.03
N ILE A 39 11.63 -2.96 13.29
CA ILE A 39 11.60 -4.31 13.88
C ILE A 39 10.17 -4.86 13.90
N ALA A 40 9.20 -4.07 14.38
CA ALA A 40 7.80 -4.49 14.44
C ALA A 40 7.22 -4.80 13.04
N TYR A 41 7.57 -3.98 12.04
CA TYR A 41 7.16 -4.19 10.66
C TYR A 41 7.82 -5.44 10.04
N LEU A 42 9.12 -5.65 10.26
CA LEU A 42 9.83 -6.85 9.80
C LEU A 42 9.25 -8.14 10.41
N GLN A 43 8.89 -8.13 11.70
CA GLN A 43 8.21 -9.26 12.34
C GLN A 43 6.89 -9.58 11.66
N THR A 44 6.10 -8.56 11.32
CA THR A 44 4.81 -8.71 10.62
C THR A 44 5.01 -9.25 9.21
N GLN A 45 5.98 -8.72 8.45
CA GLN A 45 6.28 -9.25 7.11
C GLN A 45 6.80 -10.70 7.11
N ASN A 46 7.36 -11.17 8.23
CA ASN A 46 7.85 -12.54 8.37
C ASN A 46 6.82 -13.47 9.01
N ALA A 47 5.59 -12.99 9.24
CA ALA A 47 4.53 -13.80 9.78
C ALA A 47 4.07 -14.86 8.78
N LYS A 48 4.00 -16.12 9.23
CA LYS A 48 3.45 -17.24 8.47
C LYS A 48 1.93 -17.19 8.43
N THR A 49 1.33 -16.67 9.49
CA THR A 49 -0.11 -16.53 9.62
C THR A 49 -0.46 -15.16 10.19
N VAL A 50 -1.57 -14.59 9.73
CA VAL A 50 -2.05 -13.25 10.12
C VAL A 50 -3.56 -13.28 10.30
N ASP A 51 -4.06 -12.67 11.38
CA ASP A 51 -5.48 -12.31 11.57
C ASP A 51 -5.55 -10.83 11.90
N GLU A 52 -6.10 -10.04 11.00
CA GLU A 52 -6.19 -8.60 11.11
C GLU A 52 -7.60 -8.08 10.82
N GLU A 53 -7.98 -7.00 11.49
CA GLU A 53 -9.21 -6.25 11.21
C GLU A 53 -8.87 -4.83 10.85
N ILE A 54 -9.46 -4.34 9.76
CA ILE A 54 -9.29 -2.98 9.27
C ILE A 54 -10.66 -2.31 9.25
N ARG A 55 -10.72 -1.08 9.76
CA ARG A 55 -11.85 -0.18 9.58
C ARG A 55 -11.40 1.02 8.77
N ILE A 56 -12.17 1.36 7.73
CA ILE A 56 -11.93 2.53 6.89
C ILE A 56 -13.12 3.47 7.00
N ASP A 57 -12.86 4.68 7.46
CA ASP A 57 -13.81 5.79 7.46
C ASP A 57 -13.36 6.83 6.42
N PHE A 58 -14.25 7.24 5.53
CA PHE A 58 -14.01 8.31 4.57
C PHE A 58 -15.00 9.45 4.80
N ARG A 59 -14.51 10.68 4.84
CA ARG A 59 -15.36 11.88 4.93
C ARG A 59 -14.95 12.89 3.89
N PHE A 60 -15.96 13.60 3.43
CA PHE A 60 -15.86 14.58 2.38
C PHE A 60 -16.77 15.76 2.71
N SER A 61 -16.34 16.97 2.38
CA SER A 61 -17.19 18.16 2.40
C SER A 61 -16.82 19.01 1.20
N ALA A 62 -17.79 19.32 0.34
CA ALA A 62 -17.57 20.14 -0.86
C ALA A 62 -17.39 21.65 -0.56
N GLY A 63 -17.57 22.08 0.69
CA GLY A 63 -17.32 23.45 1.10
C GLY A 63 -18.44 24.42 0.71
N LYS A 64 -18.09 25.71 0.56
CA LYS A 64 -19.06 26.80 0.40
C LYS A 64 -19.92 26.72 -0.87
N ASN A 65 -19.43 26.04 -1.90
CA ASN A 65 -20.09 25.92 -3.20
C ASN A 65 -20.77 24.55 -3.40
N ALA A 66 -21.01 23.81 -2.32
CA ALA A 66 -21.62 22.47 -2.37
C ALA A 66 -23.04 22.51 -2.97
N THR A 67 -23.26 21.72 -4.02
CA THR A 67 -24.57 21.44 -4.59
C THR A 67 -25.42 20.60 -3.64
N ALA A 68 -26.71 20.43 -3.97
CA ALA A 68 -27.58 19.53 -3.20
C ALA A 68 -27.10 18.06 -3.28
N GLU A 69 -26.50 17.65 -4.40
CA GLU A 69 -25.95 16.31 -4.57
C GLU A 69 -24.68 16.11 -3.74
N ASP A 70 -23.80 17.11 -3.70
CA ASP A 70 -22.62 17.09 -2.84
C ASP A 70 -22.99 16.90 -1.37
N LYS A 71 -24.02 17.59 -0.90
CA LYS A 71 -24.52 17.45 0.49
C LYS A 71 -25.08 16.06 0.78
N LYS A 72 -25.75 15.42 -0.20
CA LYS A 72 -26.23 14.03 -0.07
C LYS A 72 -25.05 13.07 0.05
N LEU A 73 -24.03 13.24 -0.80
CA LEU A 73 -22.82 12.41 -0.77
C LEU A 73 -22.03 12.62 0.53
N GLU A 74 -21.87 13.85 1.00
CA GLU A 74 -21.24 14.18 2.28
C GLU A 74 -21.95 13.48 3.44
N GLU A 75 -23.29 13.60 3.55
CA GLU A 75 -24.07 12.94 4.59
C GLU A 75 -24.04 11.41 4.48
N PHE A 76 -23.95 10.87 3.26
CA PHE A 76 -23.77 9.44 3.05
C PHE A 76 -22.42 8.96 3.61
N LEU A 77 -21.33 9.56 3.14
CA LEU A 77 -19.96 9.17 3.51
C LEU A 77 -19.71 9.35 5.01
N LYS A 78 -20.26 10.41 5.62
CA LYS A 78 -20.19 10.64 7.07
C LYS A 78 -20.77 9.51 7.91
N LYS A 79 -21.79 8.81 7.40
CA LYS A 79 -22.48 7.69 8.06
C LYS A 79 -21.97 6.33 7.60
N MET A 80 -21.08 6.31 6.61
CA MET A 80 -20.55 5.11 6.01
C MET A 80 -19.18 4.75 6.59
N TYR A 81 -18.95 3.46 6.79
CA TYR A 81 -17.59 2.93 6.99
C TYR A 81 -17.50 1.51 6.45
N ILE A 82 -16.28 1.10 6.10
CA ILE A 82 -15.98 -0.26 5.67
C ILE A 82 -15.25 -0.97 6.81
N LYS A 83 -15.56 -2.24 7.02
CA LYS A 83 -14.77 -3.15 7.82
C LYS A 83 -14.29 -4.30 6.96
N ALA A 84 -13.01 -4.63 7.07
CA ALA A 84 -12.42 -5.83 6.52
C ALA A 84 -11.84 -6.66 7.66
N ARG A 85 -11.97 -7.98 7.59
CA ARG A 85 -11.17 -8.91 8.39
C ARG A 85 -10.43 -9.83 7.46
N VAL A 86 -9.11 -9.92 7.60
CA VAL A 86 -8.27 -10.79 6.78
C VAL A 86 -7.68 -11.86 7.69
N VAL A 87 -7.84 -13.12 7.27
CA VAL A 87 -7.23 -14.29 7.90
C VAL A 87 -6.40 -14.98 6.83
N ALA A 88 -5.09 -14.98 7.01
CA ALA A 88 -4.15 -15.46 6.00
C ALA A 88 -3.19 -16.51 6.59
N ASP A 89 -2.99 -17.58 5.84
CA ASP A 89 -1.83 -18.47 5.93
C ASP A 89 -0.92 -18.14 4.72
N VAL A 90 0.06 -17.27 4.99
CA VAL A 90 1.01 -16.76 3.99
C VAL A 90 1.90 -17.90 3.49
N TYR A 91 2.24 -18.85 4.35
CA TYR A 91 3.10 -19.98 3.99
C TYR A 91 2.42 -20.91 2.98
N ASN A 92 1.14 -21.20 3.19
CA ASN A 92 0.35 -22.03 2.30
C ASN A 92 -0.32 -21.24 1.16
N TYR A 93 -0.13 -19.92 1.11
CA TYR A 93 -0.75 -19.01 0.15
C TYR A 93 -2.27 -19.15 0.15
N GLU A 94 -2.87 -19.10 1.33
CA GLU A 94 -4.31 -19.25 1.54
C GLU A 94 -4.81 -18.03 2.33
N THR A 95 -5.88 -17.39 1.87
CA THR A 95 -6.38 -16.16 2.49
C THR A 95 -7.90 -16.08 2.39
N ASN A 96 -8.52 -15.64 3.47
CA ASN A 96 -9.91 -15.25 3.52
C ASN A 96 -10.03 -13.78 3.93
N MET A 97 -10.87 -13.04 3.24
CA MET A 97 -11.23 -11.68 3.60
C MET A 97 -12.75 -11.58 3.73
N VAL A 98 -13.23 -11.12 4.88
CA VAL A 98 -14.62 -10.69 5.07
C VAL A 98 -14.66 -9.18 4.89
N LEU A 99 -15.41 -8.69 3.90
CA LEU A 99 -15.59 -7.26 3.63
C LEU A 99 -17.03 -6.88 3.96
N SER A 100 -17.23 -5.83 4.73
CA SER A 100 -18.56 -5.36 5.12
C SER A 100 -18.67 -3.84 5.04
N LEU A 101 -19.69 -3.36 4.33
CA LEU A 101 -20.08 -1.97 4.27
C LEU A 101 -21.14 -1.70 5.34
N TYR A 102 -20.91 -0.66 6.13
CA TYR A 102 -21.86 -0.20 7.12
C TYR A 102 -22.35 1.19 6.75
N TYR A 103 -23.65 1.42 6.95
CA TYR A 103 -24.27 2.72 6.86
C TYR A 103 -25.15 2.94 8.08
N ASN A 104 -24.96 4.05 8.78
CA ASN A 104 -25.65 4.37 10.02
C ASN A 104 -25.56 3.23 11.06
N SER A 105 -24.35 2.68 11.21
CA SER A 105 -24.02 1.53 12.09
C SER A 105 -24.76 0.23 11.78
N LYS A 106 -25.48 0.13 10.65
CA LYS A 106 -26.09 -1.11 10.16
C LYS A 106 -25.25 -1.66 9.02
N GLN A 107 -25.02 -2.97 9.03
CA GLN A 107 -24.37 -3.65 7.90
C GLN A 107 -25.33 -3.67 6.72
N VAL A 108 -24.93 -3.08 5.59
CA VAL A 108 -25.77 -2.95 4.38
C VAL A 108 -25.30 -3.84 3.25
N LEU A 109 -24.02 -4.16 3.21
CA LEU A 109 -23.43 -5.14 2.30
C LEU A 109 -22.35 -5.91 3.06
N SER A 110 -22.25 -7.20 2.82
CA SER A 110 -21.18 -8.03 3.36
C SER A 110 -20.90 -9.18 2.43
N GLY A 111 -19.65 -9.45 2.17
CA GLY A 111 -19.23 -10.57 1.37
C GLY A 111 -17.90 -11.12 1.84
N THR A 112 -17.56 -12.29 1.33
CA THR A 112 -16.33 -12.99 1.65
C THR A 112 -15.58 -13.30 0.37
N VAL A 113 -14.28 -13.07 0.39
CA VAL A 113 -13.35 -13.45 -0.67
C VAL A 113 -12.42 -14.51 -0.10
N TYR A 114 -12.24 -15.61 -0.80
CA TYR A 114 -11.27 -16.65 -0.47
C TYR A 114 -10.34 -16.85 -1.66
N VAL A 115 -9.04 -16.88 -1.42
CA VAL A 115 -8.03 -17.07 -2.46
C VAL A 115 -7.02 -18.11 -1.99
N ASN A 116 -6.65 -19.02 -2.90
CA ASN A 116 -5.48 -19.85 -2.75
C ASN A 116 -4.68 -19.94 -4.07
N LYS A 117 -3.70 -20.83 -4.14
CA LYS A 117 -2.88 -21.06 -5.35
C LYS A 117 -3.66 -21.55 -6.58
N GLU A 118 -4.85 -22.10 -6.40
CA GLU A 118 -5.61 -22.74 -7.48
C GLU A 118 -6.74 -21.86 -7.99
N LEU A 119 -7.41 -21.12 -7.10
CA LEU A 119 -8.64 -20.41 -7.41
C LEU A 119 -8.89 -19.22 -6.48
N ALA A 120 -9.71 -18.29 -6.97
CA ALA A 120 -10.31 -17.22 -6.19
C ALA A 120 -11.83 -17.41 -6.16
N VAL A 121 -12.45 -17.20 -4.99
CA VAL A 121 -13.90 -17.31 -4.75
C VAL A 121 -14.40 -16.01 -4.14
N TYR A 122 -15.52 -15.53 -4.66
CA TYR A 122 -16.23 -14.35 -4.22
C TYR A 122 -17.64 -14.76 -3.80
N ASN A 123 -18.07 -14.34 -2.63
CA ASN A 123 -19.41 -14.63 -2.13
C ASN A 123 -20.04 -13.36 -1.56
N PHE A 124 -20.92 -12.74 -2.34
CA PHE A 124 -21.68 -11.54 -1.98
C PHE A 124 -23.18 -11.84 -2.15
N PRO A 125 -23.82 -12.50 -1.17
CA PRO A 125 -25.18 -13.03 -1.31
C PRO A 125 -26.26 -11.96 -1.58
N GLN A 126 -25.99 -10.70 -1.25
CA GLN A 126 -26.86 -9.57 -1.54
C GLN A 126 -26.79 -9.11 -3.01
N ILE A 127 -25.74 -9.50 -3.74
CA ILE A 127 -25.50 -9.13 -5.14
C ILE A 127 -25.87 -10.30 -6.06
N TYR A 128 -25.52 -11.53 -5.68
CA TYR A 128 -25.79 -12.75 -6.43
C TYR A 128 -26.02 -13.94 -5.51
N SER A 129 -26.77 -14.95 -5.95
CA SER A 129 -27.28 -16.02 -5.08
C SER A 129 -26.31 -17.18 -4.83
N LYS A 130 -25.23 -17.29 -5.60
CA LYS A 130 -24.26 -18.39 -5.54
C LYS A 130 -22.83 -17.85 -5.47
N PRO A 131 -21.90 -18.49 -4.74
CA PRO A 131 -20.49 -18.12 -4.79
C PRO A 131 -19.97 -18.15 -6.23
N LEU A 132 -19.25 -17.11 -6.62
CA LEU A 132 -18.59 -17.02 -7.91
C LEU A 132 -17.14 -17.43 -7.74
N TYR A 133 -16.61 -18.26 -8.62
CA TYR A 133 -15.21 -18.65 -8.56
C TYR A 133 -14.52 -18.53 -9.93
N VAL A 134 -13.21 -18.34 -9.90
CA VAL A 134 -12.35 -18.42 -11.08
C VAL A 134 -11.15 -19.28 -10.73
N LYS A 135 -10.83 -20.27 -11.59
CA LYS A 135 -9.58 -21.01 -11.48
C LYS A 135 -8.47 -20.15 -12.07
N LEU A 136 -7.38 -19.97 -11.33
CA LEU A 136 -6.26 -19.17 -11.80
C LEU A 136 -5.68 -19.74 -13.09
N SER A 137 -5.67 -21.07 -13.25
CA SER A 137 -5.27 -21.72 -14.51
C SER A 137 -6.08 -21.28 -15.73
N ASP A 138 -7.38 -21.03 -15.56
CA ASP A 138 -8.26 -20.63 -16.67
C ASP A 138 -8.10 -19.14 -16.97
N ALA A 139 -7.86 -18.30 -15.94
CA ALA A 139 -7.46 -16.91 -16.13
C ALA A 139 -6.13 -16.78 -16.92
N TYR A 140 -5.14 -17.64 -16.64
CA TYR A 140 -3.87 -17.64 -17.36
C TYR A 140 -3.95 -18.22 -18.79
N LYS A 141 -4.86 -19.16 -19.07
CA LYS A 141 -5.04 -19.72 -20.43
C LYS A 141 -5.49 -18.68 -21.44
N ASN A 142 -6.30 -17.72 -20.99
CA ASN A 142 -6.86 -16.68 -21.85
C ASN A 142 -5.96 -15.45 -21.95
N MET A 143 -4.78 -15.45 -21.30
CA MET A 143 -3.81 -14.37 -21.49
C MET A 143 -3.07 -14.58 -22.82
N PRO A 144 -3.05 -13.58 -23.72
CA PRO A 144 -2.38 -13.70 -25.02
C PRO A 144 -0.86 -13.90 -24.89
N VAL A 145 -0.28 -13.48 -23.76
CA VAL A 145 1.12 -13.70 -23.40
C VAL A 145 1.22 -14.05 -21.93
N LYS A 146 2.04 -15.06 -21.59
CA LYS A 146 2.34 -15.40 -20.20
C LYS A 146 3.37 -14.41 -19.66
N ILE A 147 2.92 -13.52 -18.77
CA ILE A 147 3.82 -12.66 -18.00
C ILE A 147 4.54 -13.53 -16.96
N ASP A 148 5.86 -13.48 -16.94
CA ASP A 148 6.66 -14.14 -15.91
C ASP A 148 6.56 -13.36 -14.59
N VAL A 149 5.55 -13.71 -13.79
CA VAL A 149 5.31 -13.09 -12.48
C VAL A 149 6.49 -13.29 -11.53
N GLU A 150 7.22 -14.40 -11.63
CA GLU A 150 8.37 -14.69 -10.78
C GLU A 150 9.53 -13.74 -11.08
N LYS A 151 9.77 -13.44 -12.36
CA LYS A 151 10.75 -12.43 -12.80
C LYS A 151 10.47 -11.06 -12.18
N TYR A 152 9.23 -10.57 -12.23
CA TYR A 152 8.88 -9.28 -11.62
C TYR A 152 8.94 -9.33 -10.10
N THR A 153 8.48 -10.42 -9.49
CA THR A 153 8.55 -10.60 -8.03
C THR A 153 9.99 -10.52 -7.54
N LYS A 154 10.93 -11.21 -8.20
CA LYS A 154 12.37 -11.16 -7.88
C LYS A 154 12.97 -9.78 -8.13
N LEU A 155 12.57 -9.10 -9.20
CA LEU A 155 13.09 -7.77 -9.53
C LEU A 155 12.78 -6.74 -8.44
N PHE A 156 11.58 -6.80 -7.86
CA PHE A 156 11.13 -5.86 -6.82
C PHE A 156 11.28 -6.38 -5.39
N ASP A 157 11.74 -7.61 -5.19
CA ASP A 157 12.03 -8.14 -3.86
C ASP A 157 13.39 -7.63 -3.36
N VAL A 158 13.34 -6.63 -2.47
CA VAL A 158 14.52 -6.06 -1.80
C VAL A 158 15.33 -7.15 -1.08
N ARG A 159 14.74 -8.26 -0.64
CA ARG A 159 15.48 -9.30 0.10
C ARG A 159 16.35 -10.17 -0.81
N SER A 160 15.95 -10.36 -2.06
CA SER A 160 16.67 -11.18 -3.03
C SER A 160 17.41 -10.39 -4.11
N ASN A 161 17.08 -9.10 -4.30
CA ASN A 161 17.74 -8.23 -5.28
C ASN A 161 18.82 -7.34 -4.64
N LYS A 162 20.09 -7.71 -4.82
CA LYS A 162 21.24 -6.95 -4.31
C LYS A 162 21.32 -5.51 -4.85
N GLN A 163 21.02 -5.28 -6.12
CA GLN A 163 21.03 -3.94 -6.72
C GLN A 163 19.98 -3.05 -6.03
N LEU A 164 18.80 -3.60 -5.75
CA LEU A 164 17.75 -2.89 -5.03
C LEU A 164 18.11 -2.66 -3.55
N GLN A 165 18.80 -3.59 -2.88
CA GLN A 165 19.34 -3.36 -1.52
C GLN A 165 20.32 -2.19 -1.48
N GLU A 166 21.27 -2.16 -2.41
CA GLU A 166 22.23 -1.07 -2.52
C GLU A 166 21.54 0.26 -2.82
N LEU A 167 20.52 0.23 -3.69
CA LEU A 167 19.71 1.40 -4.00
C LEU A 167 19.00 1.91 -2.74
N VAL A 168 18.26 1.05 -2.04
CA VAL A 168 17.54 1.39 -0.79
C VAL A 168 18.51 1.95 0.26
N ALA A 169 19.67 1.31 0.46
CA ALA A 169 20.68 1.78 1.39
C ALA A 169 21.19 3.19 1.02
N SER A 170 21.42 3.45 -0.27
CA SER A 170 21.88 4.77 -0.72
C SER A 170 20.83 5.87 -0.54
N TYR A 171 19.54 5.55 -0.59
CA TYR A 171 18.46 6.50 -0.33
C TYR A 171 18.27 6.77 1.17
N ALA A 172 18.63 5.81 2.04
CA ALA A 172 18.55 5.98 3.48
C ALA A 172 19.36 7.19 3.97
N GLU A 173 20.54 7.46 3.39
CA GLU A 173 21.37 8.61 3.77
C GLU A 173 20.66 9.97 3.62
N VAL A 174 19.82 10.10 2.58
CA VAL A 174 19.10 11.35 2.29
C VAL A 174 17.74 11.38 2.97
N LEU A 175 17.07 10.22 3.11
CA LEU A 175 15.70 10.14 3.64
C LEU A 175 15.64 10.00 5.15
N MET A 176 16.58 9.30 5.78
CA MET A 176 16.55 9.06 7.23
C MET A 176 16.51 10.37 8.03
N PRO A 177 17.31 11.41 7.73
CA PRO A 177 17.21 12.68 8.44
C PRO A 177 15.81 13.33 8.31
N LYS A 178 15.17 13.22 7.15
CA LYS A 178 13.81 13.75 6.93
C LYS A 178 12.76 12.93 7.67
N LEU A 179 12.91 11.61 7.73
CA LEU A 179 12.02 10.71 8.46
C LEU A 179 12.15 10.88 9.99
N VAL A 180 13.37 11.04 10.49
CA VAL A 180 13.67 11.34 11.91
C VAL A 180 13.00 12.64 12.34
N ALA A 181 12.90 13.63 11.45
CA ALA A 181 12.27 14.92 11.75
C ALA A 181 10.73 14.87 11.83
N VAL A 182 10.10 13.83 11.26
CA VAL A 182 8.63 13.68 11.23
C VAL A 182 8.11 12.56 12.12
N VAL A 183 8.99 11.78 12.75
CA VAL A 183 8.60 10.71 13.67
C VAL A 183 8.66 11.19 15.12
N LYS A 184 7.66 10.82 15.90
CA LYS A 184 7.61 11.08 17.34
C LYS A 184 6.95 9.92 18.07
N LEU A 185 7.27 9.76 19.35
CA LEU A 185 6.53 8.89 20.25
C LEU A 185 5.36 9.68 20.82
N SER A 186 4.20 9.04 20.92
CA SER A 186 3.04 9.61 21.59
C SER A 186 3.30 9.71 23.09
N ASP A 187 2.91 10.83 23.72
CA ASP A 187 3.01 11.02 25.18
C ASP A 187 2.06 10.09 25.96
N LYS A 188 1.14 9.43 25.26
CA LYS A 188 0.16 8.50 25.82
C LYS A 188 0.29 7.14 25.14
N LYS A 189 0.14 6.09 25.93
CA LYS A 189 -0.05 4.74 25.40
C LYS A 189 -1.39 4.67 24.64
N ALA A 190 -1.41 3.91 23.56
CA ALA A 190 -2.63 3.60 22.82
C ALA A 190 -3.22 2.28 23.31
N ASP A 191 -4.51 2.27 23.64
CA ASP A 191 -5.23 1.03 23.95
C ASP A 191 -5.75 0.40 22.66
N VAL A 192 -5.11 -0.69 22.24
CA VAL A 192 -5.58 -1.52 21.13
C VAL A 192 -6.63 -2.49 21.68
N VAL A 193 -7.82 -2.51 21.06
CA VAL A 193 -8.91 -3.44 21.40
C VAL A 193 -8.99 -4.52 20.34
N PHE A 194 -8.68 -5.76 20.71
CA PHE A 194 -8.75 -6.92 19.81
C PHE A 194 -10.21 -7.35 19.58
N SER A 195 -10.45 -8.16 18.54
CA SER A 195 -11.80 -8.66 18.19
C SER A 195 -12.46 -9.46 19.31
N ASN A 196 -11.69 -10.07 20.20
CA ASN A 196 -12.20 -10.79 21.37
C ASN A 196 -12.51 -9.86 22.57
N GLY A 197 -12.42 -8.54 22.39
CA GLY A 197 -12.67 -7.53 23.41
C GLY A 197 -11.50 -7.30 24.39
N LYS A 198 -10.42 -8.09 24.31
CA LYS A 198 -9.22 -7.86 25.13
C LYS A 198 -8.56 -6.55 24.71
N LYS A 199 -8.03 -5.83 25.69
CA LYS A 199 -7.31 -4.59 25.48
C LYS A 199 -5.81 -4.81 25.72
N GLN A 200 -4.98 -4.16 24.93
CA GLN A 200 -3.54 -4.13 25.09
C GLN A 200 -3.06 -2.69 25.03
N SER A 201 -2.36 -2.26 26.09
CA SER A 201 -1.69 -0.97 26.10
C SER A 201 -0.40 -1.06 25.27
N CYS A 202 -0.23 -0.15 24.32
CA CYS A 202 0.85 -0.14 23.34
C CYS A 202 1.57 1.21 23.32
N ASP A 203 2.86 1.21 23.01
CA ASP A 203 3.55 2.41 22.55
C ASP A 203 2.99 2.83 21.19
N GLU A 204 2.73 4.12 21.00
CA GLU A 204 2.29 4.67 19.72
C GLU A 204 3.41 5.51 19.10
N ILE A 205 3.95 5.04 17.98
CA ILE A 205 4.90 5.79 17.15
C ILE A 205 4.11 6.48 16.04
N ILE A 206 4.26 7.80 15.93
CA ILE A 206 3.52 8.64 14.98
C ILE A 206 4.51 9.21 13.96
N PHE A 207 4.30 8.88 12.70
CA PHE A 207 4.92 9.55 11.56
C PHE A 207 3.97 10.64 11.08
N GLU A 208 4.36 11.90 11.19
CA GLU A 208 3.53 13.07 10.89
C GLU A 208 4.05 13.83 9.68
N PHE A 209 3.49 13.52 8.51
CA PHE A 209 3.81 14.18 7.26
C PHE A 209 2.80 15.29 6.99
N ASN A 210 3.24 16.53 7.06
CA ASN A 210 2.47 17.67 6.53
C ASN A 210 2.95 18.04 5.13
N LYS A 211 2.21 18.94 4.47
CA LYS A 211 2.57 19.50 3.14
C LYS A 211 4.06 19.78 2.98
N ASN A 212 4.67 20.51 3.91
CA ASN A 212 6.07 20.91 3.77
C ASN A 212 7.01 19.72 3.91
N SER A 213 6.85 18.90 4.95
CA SER A 213 7.71 17.71 5.11
C SER A 213 7.56 16.71 3.97
N SER A 214 6.35 16.51 3.44
CA SER A 214 6.10 15.64 2.31
C SER A 214 6.78 16.15 1.03
N ILE A 215 6.69 17.45 0.77
CA ILE A 215 7.38 18.09 -0.36
C ILE A 215 8.89 17.94 -0.22
N GLU A 216 9.46 18.21 0.96
CA GLU A 216 10.89 18.07 1.20
C GLU A 216 11.39 16.62 1.02
N ILE A 217 10.61 15.63 1.46
CA ILE A 217 10.92 14.21 1.25
C ILE A 217 10.86 13.88 -0.24
N LEU A 218 9.81 14.29 -0.96
CA LEU A 218 9.66 14.03 -2.39
C LEU A 218 10.81 14.67 -3.19
N LYS A 219 11.15 15.93 -2.90
CA LYS A 219 12.29 16.62 -3.51
C LYS A 219 13.59 15.89 -3.22
N ALA A 220 13.83 15.45 -1.98
CA ALA A 220 15.01 14.66 -1.63
C ALA A 220 15.15 13.37 -2.46
N ILE A 221 14.04 12.64 -2.65
CA ILE A 221 14.01 11.43 -3.52
C ILE A 221 14.39 11.80 -4.95
N LEU A 222 13.73 12.81 -5.53
CA LEU A 222 13.93 13.20 -6.92
C LEU A 222 15.33 13.79 -7.17
N THR A 223 15.83 14.66 -6.29
CA THR A 223 17.17 15.24 -6.40
C THR A 223 18.26 14.18 -6.33
N LYS A 224 18.11 13.18 -5.46
CA LYS A 224 19.03 12.03 -5.45
C LYS A 224 18.88 11.25 -6.74
N GLY A 225 17.65 10.89 -7.13
CA GLY A 225 17.38 10.08 -8.31
C GLY A 225 17.87 10.69 -9.62
N ALA A 226 17.85 12.02 -9.77
CA ALA A 226 18.35 12.72 -10.94
C ALA A 226 19.87 12.52 -11.18
N ASN A 227 20.63 12.43 -10.08
CA ASN A 227 22.09 12.37 -10.07
C ASN A 227 22.66 10.98 -9.78
N ASP A 228 21.80 10.01 -9.45
CA ASP A 228 22.22 8.67 -9.04
C ASP A 228 22.19 7.70 -10.23
N ALA A 229 23.37 7.32 -10.70
CA ALA A 229 23.54 6.42 -11.85
C ALA A 229 22.87 5.06 -11.64
N LYS A 230 22.89 4.52 -10.42
CA LYS A 230 22.26 3.24 -10.07
C LYS A 230 20.72 3.31 -10.15
N THR A 231 20.13 4.41 -9.69
CA THR A 231 18.68 4.68 -9.83
C THR A 231 18.31 4.70 -11.31
N LYS A 232 19.06 5.46 -12.11
CA LYS A 232 18.84 5.57 -13.56
C LYS A 232 18.92 4.20 -14.23
N GLU A 233 19.96 3.43 -13.94
CA GLU A 233 20.17 2.09 -14.49
C GLU A 233 19.02 1.15 -14.12
N PHE A 234 18.62 1.11 -12.84
CA PHE A 234 17.52 0.28 -12.37
C PHE A 234 16.21 0.64 -13.07
N LEU A 235 15.89 1.93 -13.20
CA LEU A 235 14.68 2.38 -13.89
C LEU A 235 14.70 2.04 -15.38
N LEU A 236 15.84 2.20 -16.06
CA LEU A 236 15.98 1.81 -17.46
C LEU A 236 15.85 0.29 -17.64
N GLN A 237 16.35 -0.52 -16.71
CA GLN A 237 16.17 -1.97 -16.72
C GLN A 237 14.69 -2.36 -16.54
N VAL A 238 14.01 -1.79 -15.54
CA VAL A 238 12.58 -2.02 -15.32
C VAL A 238 11.77 -1.61 -16.55
N LEU A 239 12.06 -0.42 -17.09
CA LEU A 239 11.38 0.08 -18.29
C LEU A 239 11.61 -0.85 -19.49
N LYS A 240 12.84 -1.32 -19.71
CA LYS A 240 13.15 -2.27 -20.78
C LYS A 240 12.28 -3.52 -20.67
N LEU A 241 12.18 -4.10 -19.48
CA LEU A 241 11.36 -5.29 -19.23
C LEU A 241 9.88 -5.04 -19.54
N ILE A 242 9.33 -3.92 -19.07
CA ILE A 242 7.93 -3.54 -19.34
C ILE A 242 7.69 -3.33 -20.83
N LEU A 243 8.60 -2.64 -21.53
CA LEU A 243 8.47 -2.38 -22.96
C LEU A 243 8.57 -3.68 -23.77
N GLU A 244 9.49 -4.58 -23.44
CA GLU A 244 9.62 -5.90 -24.09
C GLU A 244 8.34 -6.74 -23.94
N ASP A 245 7.78 -6.82 -22.73
CA ASP A 245 6.55 -7.56 -22.48
C ASP A 245 5.34 -6.89 -23.15
N SER A 246 5.27 -5.55 -23.12
CA SER A 246 4.21 -4.79 -23.80
C SER A 246 4.24 -5.00 -25.31
N LYS A 247 5.45 -5.02 -25.90
CA LYS A 247 5.64 -5.32 -27.33
C LYS A 247 5.14 -6.73 -27.66
N ALA A 248 5.47 -7.72 -26.84
CA ALA A 248 5.02 -9.10 -27.04
C ALA A 248 3.49 -9.19 -26.95
N ILE A 249 2.86 -8.51 -26.00
CA ILE A 249 1.39 -8.46 -25.85
C ILE A 249 0.74 -7.83 -27.08
N LEU A 250 1.23 -6.67 -27.52
CA LEU A 250 0.71 -5.99 -28.71
C LEU A 250 0.82 -6.89 -29.95
N GLN A 251 1.97 -7.55 -30.15
CA GLN A 251 2.15 -8.49 -31.27
C GLN A 251 1.21 -9.70 -31.20
N ALA A 252 0.98 -10.25 -30.01
CA ALA A 252 0.07 -11.38 -29.82
C ALA A 252 -1.41 -11.00 -30.04
N GLN A 253 -1.81 -9.78 -29.64
CA GLN A 253 -3.16 -9.27 -29.86
C GLN A 253 -3.45 -8.97 -31.34
N MET A 254 -2.45 -8.49 -32.09
CA MET A 254 -2.57 -8.24 -33.53
C MET A 254 -2.78 -9.51 -34.38
N LEU A 255 -2.37 -10.68 -33.90
CA LEU A 255 -2.59 -11.95 -34.61
C LEU A 255 -4.06 -12.39 -34.58
N ALA A 256 -4.89 -11.83 -33.69
CA ALA A 256 -6.28 -12.22 -33.52
C ALA A 256 -7.28 -11.39 -34.37
N GLU A 257 -6.96 -10.14 -34.70
CA GLU A 257 -7.81 -9.28 -35.51
C GLU A 257 -6.94 -8.54 -36.52
N GLY A 258 -7.16 -8.81 -37.82
CA GLY A 258 -6.39 -8.29 -38.96
C GLY A 258 -6.47 -6.78 -39.19
N GLN A 259 -6.61 -5.98 -38.13
CA GLN A 259 -6.63 -4.53 -38.12
C GLN A 259 -5.93 -4.02 -36.83
N GLY A 260 -4.60 -3.96 -36.83
CA GLY A 260 -3.81 -3.44 -35.71
C GLY A 260 -2.44 -2.89 -36.15
N LEU A 261 -1.96 -1.87 -35.43
CA LEU A 261 -0.73 -1.07 -35.65
C LEU A 261 0.50 -1.88 -36.09
N GLN A 262 1.18 -1.49 -37.17
CA GLN A 262 2.39 -2.17 -37.66
C GLN A 262 3.47 -2.29 -36.55
N PRO A 263 4.12 -3.47 -36.37
CA PRO A 263 5.18 -3.68 -35.36
C PRO A 263 6.40 -2.75 -35.47
N GLN A 264 6.46 -1.96 -36.55
CA GLN A 264 7.53 -1.02 -36.88
C GLN A 264 7.53 0.23 -35.99
N ASP A 265 6.43 0.52 -35.29
CA ASP A 265 6.30 1.75 -34.48
C ASP A 265 6.83 1.64 -33.04
N PHE A 266 7.15 0.42 -32.57
CA PHE A 266 7.59 0.18 -31.19
C PHE A 266 9.01 -0.39 -31.10
N ASP A 267 10.00 0.49 -31.24
CA ASP A 267 11.42 0.20 -31.03
C ASP A 267 11.83 0.48 -29.58
N VAL A 268 11.95 -0.60 -28.80
CA VAL A 268 12.37 -0.58 -27.39
C VAL A 268 13.72 0.13 -27.22
N ASN A 269 14.69 -0.10 -28.09
CA ASN A 269 16.02 0.50 -27.97
C ASN A 269 15.98 2.00 -28.25
N LYS A 270 15.19 2.42 -29.24
CA LYS A 270 14.97 3.86 -29.52
C LYS A 270 14.32 4.56 -28.33
N ILE A 271 13.29 3.98 -27.73
CA ILE A 271 12.61 4.53 -26.54
C ILE A 271 13.59 4.60 -25.35
N LEU A 272 14.32 3.52 -25.08
CA LEU A 272 15.31 3.49 -23.99
C LEU A 272 16.41 4.53 -24.16
N ASN A 273 16.89 4.74 -25.39
CA ASN A 273 17.88 5.76 -25.69
C ASN A 273 17.35 7.17 -25.44
N GLN A 274 16.11 7.47 -25.86
CA GLN A 274 15.46 8.75 -25.58
C GLN A 274 15.28 8.98 -24.07
N VAL A 275 14.81 7.97 -23.33
CA VAL A 275 14.66 8.07 -21.87
C VAL A 275 16.02 8.24 -21.20
N ASN A 276 17.04 7.49 -21.62
CA ASN A 276 18.39 7.60 -21.09
C ASN A 276 18.99 9.01 -21.29
N GLN A 277 18.78 9.62 -22.46
CA GLN A 277 19.25 10.98 -22.75
C GLN A 277 18.50 12.04 -21.93
N ASN A 278 17.19 11.89 -21.74
CA ASN A 278 16.35 12.90 -21.10
C ASN A 278 16.18 12.71 -19.59
N TYR A 279 16.58 11.56 -19.03
CA TYR A 279 16.28 11.16 -17.65
C TYR A 279 16.63 12.23 -16.61
N THR A 280 17.90 12.66 -16.56
CA THR A 280 18.36 13.60 -15.52
C THR A 280 17.64 14.94 -15.64
N GLN A 281 17.42 15.42 -16.85
CA GLN A 281 16.67 16.65 -17.10
C GLN A 281 15.21 16.49 -16.67
N ALA A 282 14.54 15.41 -17.04
CA ALA A 282 13.15 15.15 -16.69
C ALA A 282 12.95 15.07 -15.16
N VAL A 283 13.80 14.32 -14.45
CA VAL A 283 13.72 14.19 -12.99
C VAL A 283 14.04 15.52 -12.31
N SER A 284 15.02 16.28 -12.81
CA SER A 284 15.34 17.61 -12.26
C SER A 284 14.21 18.62 -12.50
N SER A 285 13.60 18.62 -13.69
CA SER A 285 12.44 19.45 -14.02
C SER A 285 11.25 19.17 -13.10
N ALA A 286 11.05 17.92 -12.67
CA ALA A 286 10.01 17.59 -11.70
C ALA A 286 10.25 18.27 -10.34
N VAL A 287 11.51 18.43 -9.90
CA VAL A 287 11.85 19.16 -8.67
C VAL A 287 11.46 20.63 -8.78
N TYR A 288 11.73 21.27 -9.91
CA TYR A 288 11.34 22.66 -10.17
C TYR A 288 9.82 22.82 -10.25
N ALA A 289 9.14 21.93 -10.97
CA ALA A 289 7.68 21.95 -11.08
C ALA A 289 6.99 21.84 -9.71
N ILE A 290 7.55 21.04 -8.79
CA ILE A 290 7.05 20.94 -7.41
C ILE A 290 7.11 22.30 -6.70
N ASP A 291 8.18 23.07 -6.89
CA ASP A 291 8.33 24.39 -6.27
C ASP A 291 7.32 25.41 -6.86
N GLU A 292 7.08 25.35 -8.17
CA GLU A 292 6.09 26.22 -8.85
C GLU A 292 4.65 25.96 -8.38
N ILE A 293 4.27 24.69 -8.22
CA ILE A 293 2.92 24.32 -7.79
C ILE A 293 2.76 24.29 -6.26
N LYS A 294 3.85 24.42 -5.50
CA LYS A 294 3.83 24.31 -4.03
C LYS A 294 2.81 25.25 -3.40
N SER A 295 2.66 26.47 -3.90
CA SER A 295 1.68 27.45 -3.40
C SER A 295 0.23 27.01 -3.64
N GLN A 296 -0.01 26.24 -4.70
CA GLN A 296 -1.34 25.76 -5.14
C GLN A 296 -1.80 24.54 -4.35
N ILE A 297 -0.88 23.77 -3.74
CA ILE A 297 -1.21 22.59 -2.95
C ILE A 297 -1.86 23.03 -1.62
N PRO A 298 -3.11 22.61 -1.31
CA PRO A 298 -3.73 22.91 -0.03
C PRO A 298 -2.97 22.33 1.16
N PRO A 299 -3.06 22.92 2.36
CA PRO A 299 -2.54 22.30 3.57
C PRO A 299 -3.15 20.91 3.80
N PHE A 300 -2.30 19.95 4.13
CA PHE A 300 -2.72 18.61 4.52
C PHE A 300 -1.85 18.05 5.64
N THR A 301 -2.40 17.04 6.31
CA THR A 301 -1.74 16.22 7.31
C THR A 301 -1.99 14.76 6.96
N LEU A 302 -0.91 14.00 6.85
CA LEU A 302 -0.88 12.55 6.74
C LEU A 302 -0.15 12.01 7.97
N GLN A 303 -0.84 11.22 8.76
CA GLN A 303 -0.28 10.53 9.91
C GLN A 303 -0.33 9.03 9.68
N TYR A 304 0.83 8.39 9.81
CA TYR A 304 0.89 6.94 9.96
C TYR A 304 1.29 6.63 11.39
N ARG A 305 0.46 5.86 12.10
CA ARG A 305 0.63 5.54 13.51
C ARG A 305 0.80 4.04 13.64
N ILE A 306 1.77 3.64 14.44
CA ILE A 306 2.11 2.24 14.67
C ILE A 306 1.97 1.98 16.17
N MET A 307 1.14 1.01 16.54
CA MET A 307 0.93 0.60 17.93
C MET A 307 1.69 -0.69 18.21
N ILE A 308 2.67 -0.61 19.11
CA ILE A 308 3.64 -1.67 19.38
C ILE A 308 3.56 -2.07 20.86
N ASP A 309 3.47 -3.37 21.14
CA ASP A 309 3.46 -3.88 22.52
C ASP A 309 4.86 -3.79 23.19
N ASP A 310 4.93 -4.22 24.45
CA ASP A 310 6.15 -4.27 25.25
C ASP A 310 7.19 -5.28 24.72
N LYS A 311 6.77 -6.20 23.85
CA LYS A 311 7.61 -7.21 23.19
C LYS A 311 7.99 -6.81 21.75
N ASN A 312 7.76 -5.55 21.38
CA ASN A 312 8.00 -4.99 20.05
C ASN A 312 7.14 -5.57 18.92
N ASN A 313 6.04 -6.25 19.23
CA ASN A 313 5.13 -6.75 18.20
C ASN A 313 4.17 -5.64 17.75
N LEU A 314 3.90 -5.58 16.45
CA LEU A 314 2.84 -4.75 15.91
C LEU A 314 1.47 -5.28 16.36
N LYS A 315 0.66 -4.41 16.98
CA LYS A 315 -0.71 -4.72 17.44
C LYS A 315 -1.78 -3.90 16.75
N GLY A 316 -1.41 -2.74 16.23
CA GLY A 316 -2.33 -1.91 15.48
C GLY A 316 -1.60 -0.90 14.63
N GLU A 317 -2.32 -0.37 13.66
CA GLU A 317 -1.88 0.69 12.79
C GLU A 317 -3.01 1.68 12.53
N ARG A 318 -2.65 2.93 12.22
CA ARG A 318 -3.63 3.91 11.77
C ARG A 318 -3.04 4.81 10.70
N LEU A 319 -3.68 4.83 9.54
CA LEU A 319 -3.40 5.79 8.48
C LEU A 319 -4.50 6.85 8.50
N TYR A 320 -4.12 8.07 8.87
CA TYR A 320 -5.02 9.21 8.92
C TYR A 320 -4.56 10.28 7.94
N PHE A 321 -5.42 10.68 7.02
CA PHE A 321 -5.20 11.78 6.11
C PHE A 321 -6.28 12.84 6.29
N TYR A 322 -5.88 14.11 6.29
CA TYR A 322 -6.78 15.24 6.33
C TYR A 322 -6.25 16.36 5.44
N LEU A 323 -7.09 16.85 4.53
CA LEU A 323 -6.82 18.01 3.70
C LEU A 323 -7.97 19.01 3.85
N LYS A 324 -7.62 20.29 3.88
CA LYS A 324 -8.59 21.39 3.86
C LYS A 324 -8.05 22.54 3.02
N ASP A 325 -8.88 23.08 2.14
CA ASP A 325 -8.54 24.26 1.35
C ASP A 325 -9.22 25.53 1.90
N SER A 326 -9.01 26.65 1.19
CA SER A 326 -9.62 27.95 1.50
C SER A 326 -11.11 28.04 1.15
N SER A 327 -11.61 27.22 0.23
CA SER A 327 -13.03 27.15 -0.15
C SER A 327 -13.90 26.45 0.92
N GLY A 328 -13.25 25.78 1.87
CA GLY A 328 -13.89 24.96 2.90
C GLY A 328 -14.08 23.51 2.46
N PHE A 329 -13.53 23.14 1.30
CA PHE A 329 -13.42 21.77 0.85
C PHE A 329 -12.57 20.97 1.84
N LYS A 330 -13.00 19.74 2.16
CA LYS A 330 -12.32 18.86 3.10
C LYS A 330 -12.36 17.42 2.60
N ILE A 331 -11.23 16.73 2.73
CA ILE A 331 -11.14 15.28 2.61
C ILE A 331 -10.54 14.75 3.90
N MET A 332 -11.14 13.69 4.43
CA MET A 332 -10.58 12.92 5.53
C MET A 332 -10.65 11.44 5.22
N PHE A 333 -9.56 10.74 5.44
CA PHE A 333 -9.47 9.29 5.37
C PHE A 333 -8.88 8.80 6.69
N ASP A 334 -9.54 7.85 7.35
CA ASP A 334 -9.08 7.26 8.61
C ASP A 334 -9.20 5.75 8.52
N MET A 335 -8.07 5.09 8.30
CA MET A 335 -7.95 3.64 8.32
C MET A 335 -7.32 3.21 9.63
N LYS A 336 -7.98 2.32 10.35
CA LYS A 336 -7.51 1.73 11.62
C LYS A 336 -7.41 0.23 11.45
N GLY A 337 -6.19 -0.30 11.61
CA GLY A 337 -5.90 -1.73 11.62
C GLY A 337 -5.66 -2.22 13.05
N VAL A 338 -6.13 -3.44 13.34
CA VAL A 338 -5.81 -4.19 14.55
C VAL A 338 -5.30 -5.56 14.13
N ILE A 339 -4.14 -5.94 14.64
CA ILE A 339 -3.54 -7.26 14.41
C ILE A 339 -3.92 -8.14 15.59
N ASN A 340 -4.93 -8.99 15.39
CA ASN A 340 -5.40 -9.91 16.42
C ASN A 340 -4.37 -10.99 16.72
N SER A 341 -3.69 -11.49 15.70
CA SER A 341 -2.61 -12.46 15.89
C SER A 341 -1.63 -12.49 14.72
N LEU A 342 -0.38 -12.84 15.04
CA LEU A 342 0.69 -13.18 14.10
C LEU A 342 1.25 -14.53 14.50
N ASN A 343 1.55 -15.39 13.52
CA ASN A 343 2.14 -16.72 13.74
C ASN A 343 1.34 -17.64 14.69
N ALA A 344 0.04 -17.37 14.86
CA ALA A 344 -0.86 -18.24 15.61
C ALA A 344 -1.35 -19.39 14.73
N ASN A 345 -1.73 -20.50 15.37
CA ASN A 345 -2.41 -21.59 14.68
C ASN A 345 -3.86 -21.17 14.37
N ILE A 346 -4.08 -20.61 13.18
CA ILE A 346 -5.38 -20.15 12.69
C ILE A 346 -5.84 -21.02 11.53
N LYS A 347 -7.14 -21.29 11.45
CA LYS A 347 -7.75 -21.95 10.31
C LYS A 347 -8.32 -20.89 9.38
N VAL A 348 -7.86 -20.86 8.13
CA VAL A 348 -8.40 -19.97 7.10
C VAL A 348 -9.81 -20.45 6.71
N PRO A 349 -10.86 -19.63 6.86
CA PRO A 349 -12.21 -20.01 6.44
C PRO A 349 -12.29 -20.20 4.92
N LYS A 350 -12.74 -21.37 4.49
CA LYS A 350 -12.98 -21.70 3.08
C LYS A 350 -14.41 -21.36 2.66
N ILE A 351 -14.61 -21.08 1.39
CA ILE A 351 -15.94 -20.93 0.78
C ILE A 351 -16.26 -22.19 -0.01
N ASP A 352 -17.39 -22.82 0.26
CA ASP A 352 -17.87 -23.98 -0.51
C ASP A 352 -18.27 -23.56 -1.92
N ILE A 353 -17.69 -24.20 -2.93
CA ILE A 353 -17.95 -23.96 -4.35
C ILE A 353 -18.80 -25.07 -5.00
N SER A 354 -19.29 -26.06 -4.24
CA SER A 354 -20.11 -27.17 -4.76
C SER A 354 -21.35 -26.70 -5.54
N LYS A 355 -21.92 -25.56 -5.14
CA LYS A 355 -23.02 -24.86 -5.82
C LYS A 355 -22.60 -23.55 -6.48
N GLY A 356 -21.30 -23.31 -6.59
CA GLY A 356 -20.73 -22.08 -7.14
C GLY A 356 -20.86 -22.00 -8.65
N ALA A 357 -20.72 -20.80 -9.20
CA ALA A 357 -20.70 -20.53 -10.64
C ALA A 357 -19.31 -20.08 -11.07
N ASP A 358 -18.86 -20.60 -12.21
CA ASP A 358 -17.61 -20.21 -12.84
C ASP A 358 -17.76 -18.81 -13.47
N MET A 359 -16.94 -17.85 -13.03
CA MET A 359 -16.99 -16.47 -13.52
C MET A 359 -16.76 -16.38 -15.03
N THR A 360 -16.02 -17.32 -15.62
CA THR A 360 -15.74 -17.33 -17.07
C THR A 360 -16.97 -17.71 -17.91
N LYS A 361 -18.05 -18.16 -17.27
CA LYS A 361 -19.29 -18.62 -17.91
C LYS A 361 -20.49 -17.73 -17.58
N LEU A 362 -20.26 -16.58 -16.95
CA LEU A 362 -21.31 -15.61 -16.69
C LEU A 362 -21.83 -15.04 -18.00
N THR A 363 -23.15 -14.89 -18.07
CA THR A 363 -23.84 -14.28 -19.21
C THR A 363 -24.08 -12.79 -18.95
N ASP A 364 -24.35 -12.01 -20.00
CA ASP A 364 -24.78 -10.61 -19.88
C ASP A 364 -25.98 -10.46 -18.95
N LYS A 365 -26.90 -11.45 -18.98
CA LYS A 365 -28.07 -11.48 -18.09
C LYS A 365 -27.66 -11.62 -16.62
N ASP A 366 -26.63 -12.40 -16.30
CA ASP A 366 -26.12 -12.51 -14.93
C ASP A 366 -25.52 -11.18 -14.46
N LEU A 367 -24.75 -10.51 -15.33
CA LEU A 367 -24.18 -9.18 -15.08
C LEU A 367 -25.27 -8.12 -14.85
N GLU A 368 -26.32 -8.12 -15.67
CA GLU A 368 -27.47 -7.24 -15.48
C GLU A 368 -28.18 -7.47 -14.14
N ILE A 369 -28.33 -8.72 -13.72
CA ILE A 369 -28.97 -9.05 -12.43
C ILE A 369 -28.10 -8.54 -11.28
N MET A 370 -26.79 -8.79 -11.33
CA MET A 370 -25.86 -8.29 -10.33
C MET A 370 -25.87 -6.77 -10.23
N GLN A 371 -25.86 -6.09 -11.38
CA GLN A 371 -25.98 -4.64 -11.45
C GLN A 371 -27.30 -4.18 -10.80
N LYS A 372 -28.45 -4.70 -11.24
CA LYS A 372 -29.77 -4.34 -10.69
C LYS A 372 -29.84 -4.53 -9.16
N ASN A 373 -29.23 -5.59 -8.63
CA ASN A 373 -29.16 -5.82 -7.19
C ASN A 373 -28.32 -4.75 -6.47
N LEU A 374 -27.15 -4.39 -7.03
CA LEU A 374 -26.31 -3.32 -6.50
C LEU A 374 -27.02 -1.96 -6.55
N GLU A 375 -27.70 -1.65 -7.65
CA GLU A 375 -28.50 -0.44 -7.78
C GLU A 375 -29.61 -0.38 -6.74
N ASN A 376 -30.29 -1.49 -6.48
CA ASN A 376 -31.34 -1.55 -5.46
C ASN A 376 -30.80 -1.32 -4.05
N ILE A 377 -29.58 -1.78 -3.75
CA ILE A 377 -28.90 -1.48 -2.48
C ILE A 377 -28.62 0.02 -2.40
N PHE A 378 -28.01 0.63 -3.42
CA PHE A 378 -27.70 2.06 -3.43
C PHE A 378 -28.94 2.96 -3.40
N LYS A 379 -30.04 2.58 -4.09
CA LYS A 379 -31.34 3.26 -4.00
C LYS A 379 -31.88 3.24 -2.57
N LYS A 380 -31.80 2.11 -1.85
CA LYS A 380 -32.19 2.02 -0.43
C LYS A 380 -31.33 2.90 0.49
N LEU A 381 -30.11 3.24 0.08
CA LEU A 381 -29.21 4.14 0.79
C LEU A 381 -29.41 5.62 0.43
N GLY A 382 -30.31 5.93 -0.52
CA GLY A 382 -30.60 7.30 -0.94
C GLY A 382 -29.51 7.94 -1.81
N LEU A 383 -28.66 7.13 -2.44
CA LEU A 383 -27.61 7.61 -3.35
C LEU A 383 -28.17 7.90 -4.75
N PRO A 384 -27.72 8.99 -5.42
CA PRO A 384 -28.10 9.26 -6.81
C PRO A 384 -27.53 8.18 -7.73
N MET A 385 -28.37 7.68 -8.64
CA MET A 385 -28.04 6.59 -9.58
C MET A 385 -28.14 7.09 -11.02
N THR A 386 -27.42 8.15 -11.36
CA THR A 386 -27.32 8.60 -12.76
C THR A 386 -26.09 7.96 -13.41
N GLY A 387 -26.34 7.00 -14.32
CA GLY A 387 -25.38 6.68 -15.39
C GLY A 387 -24.39 5.53 -15.19
N ILE A 388 -24.56 4.63 -14.21
CA ILE A 388 -23.75 3.40 -14.18
C ILE A 388 -24.27 2.44 -15.26
N LYS A 389 -23.89 2.65 -16.52
CA LYS A 389 -23.88 1.57 -17.52
C LYS A 389 -22.48 0.96 -17.45
N MET A 390 -22.41 -0.33 -17.10
CA MET A 390 -21.16 -1.08 -17.23
C MET A 390 -20.88 -1.41 -18.69
#